data_AF-A0A937Z968-F1
#
_entry.id   AF-A0A937Z968-F1
#
_cell.length_a   1.000
_cell.length_b   1.000
_cell.length_c   1.000
_cell.angle_alpha   90.00
_cell.angle_beta   90.00
_cell.angle_gamma   90.00
#
_symmetry.space_group_name_H-M   'P 1'
#
loop_
_entity.id
_entity.type
_entity.pdbx_description
1 polymer ?
#
loop_
_entity_poly.entity_id
_entity_poly.type
_entity_poly.pdbx_seq_one_letter_code
_entity_poly.pdbx_strand_id
1 'polypeptide(L)'
;MMWGGLALCLGACCSSAQPPAPTPPELAERRRWVAAKFEGDSADPTVPVGLEVRANHGPVQADSRGGQPLQLAGTAYARGLYCHAPSRVIVRLAEPGARFEALAGVDSNDQTSGGR
;
A
#
# COMPACT_ATOMS: atom_id res chain seq x y z
N MET A 1 -52.22 70.87 -8.21
CA MET A 1 -52.59 69.46 -8.46
C MET A 1 -51.32 68.63 -8.50
N MET A 2 -51.31 67.58 -7.68
CA MET A 2 -50.28 66.55 -7.50
C MET A 2 -49.90 65.90 -8.84
N TRP A 3 -48.75 65.22 -8.91
CA TRP A 3 -48.60 63.80 -9.28
C TRP A 3 -47.09 63.48 -9.27
N GLY A 4 -46.67 62.77 -8.23
CA GLY A 4 -45.31 62.29 -8.05
C GLY A 4 -45.05 61.03 -8.87
N GLY A 5 -43.95 61.02 -9.62
CA GLY A 5 -43.44 59.81 -10.26
C GLY A 5 -42.55 59.04 -9.28
N LEU A 6 -43.07 57.93 -8.77
CA LEU A 6 -42.31 56.97 -7.96
C LEU A 6 -41.48 56.10 -8.92
N ALA A 7 -40.19 56.39 -9.07
CA ALA A 7 -39.26 55.52 -9.78
C ALA A 7 -38.90 54.33 -8.87
N LEU A 8 -39.47 53.16 -9.17
CA LEU A 8 -39.20 51.92 -8.45
C LEU A 8 -37.88 51.34 -8.97
N CYS A 9 -36.76 51.62 -8.29
CA CYS A 9 -35.50 50.93 -8.52
C CYS A 9 -35.62 49.48 -8.02
N LEU A 10 -35.87 48.54 -8.94
CA LEU A 10 -35.70 47.10 -8.68
C LEU A 10 -34.21 46.78 -8.60
N GLY A 11 -33.62 47.03 -7.42
CA GLY A 11 -32.31 46.50 -7.07
C GLY A 11 -32.42 44.99 -6.89
N ALA A 12 -31.94 44.22 -7.86
CA ALA A 12 -31.75 42.78 -7.70
C ALA A 12 -30.67 42.54 -6.64
N CYS A 13 -31.09 42.33 -5.39
CA CYS A 13 -30.23 41.84 -4.33
C CYS A 13 -29.86 40.39 -4.65
N CYS A 14 -28.81 40.18 -5.43
CA CYS A 14 -28.13 38.90 -5.51
C CYS A 14 -27.46 38.66 -4.15
N SER A 15 -28.18 38.05 -3.21
CA SER A 15 -27.58 37.52 -1.99
C SER A 15 -26.58 36.44 -2.39
N SER A 16 -25.28 36.75 -2.32
CA SER A 16 -24.23 35.74 -2.43
C SER A 16 -24.36 34.80 -1.24
N ALA A 17 -24.94 33.62 -1.46
CA ALA A 17 -24.94 32.56 -0.45
C ALA A 17 -23.50 32.08 -0.25
N GLN A 18 -22.93 32.35 0.92
CA GLN A 18 -21.65 31.79 1.32
C GLN A 18 -21.82 30.28 1.51
N PRO A 19 -20.93 29.42 0.97
CA PRO A 19 -20.99 27.99 1.28
C PRO A 19 -20.83 27.77 2.79
N PRO A 20 -21.48 26.73 3.35
CA PRO A 20 -21.35 26.44 4.77
C PRO A 20 -19.90 26.16 5.13
N ALA A 21 -19.45 26.72 6.25
CA ALA A 21 -18.13 26.42 6.78
C ALA A 21 -18.06 24.95 7.26
N PRO A 22 -16.89 24.30 7.16
CA PRO A 22 -16.72 22.94 7.67
C PRO A 22 -17.05 22.88 9.17
N THR A 23 -17.77 21.83 9.56
CA THR A 23 -18.14 21.61 10.95
C THR A 23 -16.95 21.08 11.76
N PRO A 24 -16.92 21.26 13.10
CA PRO A 24 -15.87 20.69 13.93
C PRO A 24 -15.68 19.17 13.77
N PRO A 25 -16.75 18.34 13.66
CA PRO A 25 -16.61 16.92 13.35
C PRO A 25 -15.94 16.63 12.00
N GLU A 26 -16.28 17.39 10.94
CA GLU A 26 -15.66 17.25 9.62
C GLU A 26 -14.17 17.59 9.67
N LEU A 27 -13.80 18.64 10.38
CA LEU A 27 -12.40 19.02 10.58
C LEU A 27 -11.63 17.97 11.40
N ALA A 28 -12.28 17.33 12.37
CA ALA A 28 -11.69 16.24 13.14
C ALA A 28 -11.47 14.98 12.30
N GLU A 29 -12.43 14.62 11.45
CA GLU A 29 -12.29 13.50 10.52
C GLU A 29 -11.18 13.75 9.49
N ARG A 30 -11.15 14.97 8.92
CA ARG A 30 -10.07 15.38 8.02
C ARG A 30 -8.70 15.24 8.69
N ARG A 31 -8.56 15.67 9.95
CA ARG A 31 -7.28 15.56 10.70
C ARG A 31 -6.89 14.11 10.90
N ARG A 32 -7.81 13.23 11.29
CA ARG A 32 -7.55 11.78 11.41
C ARG A 32 -7.06 11.19 10.09
N TRP A 33 -7.71 11.54 8.99
CA TRP A 33 -7.29 11.07 7.67
C TRP A 33 -5.91 11.59 7.27
N VAL A 34 -5.63 12.87 7.49
CA VAL A 34 -4.30 13.47 7.22
C VAL A 34 -3.23 12.79 8.05
N ALA A 35 -3.46 12.62 9.36
CA ALA A 35 -2.53 11.95 10.25
C ALA A 35 -2.26 10.50 9.81
N ALA A 36 -3.31 9.76 9.48
CA ALA A 36 -3.21 8.39 8.99
C ALA A 36 -2.44 8.29 7.66
N LYS A 37 -2.63 9.23 6.72
CA LYS A 37 -2.04 9.15 5.37
C LYS A 37 -0.65 9.78 5.25
N PHE A 38 -0.35 10.78 6.06
CA PHE A 38 0.87 11.58 5.91
C PHE A 38 1.75 11.61 7.16
N GLU A 39 1.19 11.38 8.35
CA GLU A 39 1.92 11.46 9.63
C GLU A 39 2.23 10.08 10.21
N GLY A 40 1.76 8.99 9.56
CA GLY A 40 2.02 7.61 9.99
C GLY A 40 1.12 7.10 11.12
N ASP A 41 0.22 7.94 11.64
CA ASP A 41 -0.69 7.66 12.76
C ASP A 41 -1.93 6.84 12.33
N SER A 42 -1.73 5.87 11.44
CA SER A 42 -2.74 4.85 11.19
C SER A 42 -2.70 3.83 12.31
N ALA A 43 -3.63 3.89 13.26
CA ALA A 43 -3.94 2.78 14.16
C ALA A 43 -4.62 1.64 13.35
N ASP A 44 -3.88 1.05 12.41
CA ASP A 44 -4.26 -0.20 11.76
C ASP A 44 -4.03 -1.31 12.80
N PRO A 45 -4.96 -2.27 13.03
CA PRO A 45 -4.68 -3.46 13.82
C PRO A 45 -3.30 -3.99 13.43
N THR A 46 -2.40 -4.09 14.41
CA THR A 46 -0.98 -4.44 14.22
C THR A 46 -0.89 -5.71 13.41
N VAL A 47 -0.75 -5.57 12.09
CA VAL A 47 -0.52 -6.72 11.23
C VAL A 47 0.90 -7.16 11.53
N PRO A 48 1.13 -8.40 11.97
CA PRO A 48 2.44 -8.80 12.41
C PRO A 48 3.45 -8.61 11.29
N VAL A 49 4.56 -7.96 11.64
CA VAL A 49 5.76 -7.85 10.81
C VAL A 49 6.23 -9.26 10.50
N GLY A 50 6.58 -9.50 9.25
CA GLY A 50 7.08 -10.81 8.84
C GLY A 50 6.65 -11.22 7.45
N LEU A 51 6.79 -12.52 7.21
CA LEU A 51 6.55 -13.17 5.94
C LEU A 51 5.30 -14.04 6.03
N GLU A 52 4.33 -13.75 5.17
CA GLU A 52 3.05 -14.45 5.09
C GLU A 52 2.95 -15.21 3.76
N VAL A 53 2.82 -16.54 3.83
CA VAL A 53 2.67 -17.40 2.66
C VAL A 53 1.19 -17.52 2.31
N ARG A 54 0.78 -16.96 1.19
CA ARG A 54 -0.61 -17.02 0.68
C ARG A 54 -0.86 -18.22 -0.22
N ALA A 55 0.16 -18.61 -0.98
CA ALA A 55 0.13 -19.79 -1.84
C ALA A 55 1.56 -20.28 -2.02
N ASN A 56 1.77 -21.59 -1.99
CA ASN A 56 3.02 -22.26 -2.36
C ASN A 56 2.74 -23.76 -2.43
N HIS A 57 3.36 -24.49 -3.35
CA HIS A 57 3.27 -25.95 -3.32
C HIS A 57 4.24 -26.51 -2.26
N GLY A 58 3.70 -26.88 -1.09
CA GLY A 58 4.51 -27.25 0.07
C GLY A 58 5.07 -26.05 0.84
N PRO A 59 5.98 -26.25 1.80
CA PRO A 59 6.53 -25.16 2.61
C PRO A 59 7.48 -24.29 1.78
N VAL A 60 7.43 -22.99 2.05
CA VAL A 60 8.51 -22.07 1.67
C VAL A 60 9.72 -22.36 2.55
N GLN A 61 10.91 -22.40 1.97
CA GLN A 61 12.14 -22.72 2.70
C GLN A 61 13.09 -21.53 2.67
N ALA A 62 13.59 -21.14 3.85
CA ALA A 62 14.58 -20.08 3.98
C ALA A 62 15.98 -20.65 3.75
N ASP A 63 16.78 -19.92 2.98
CA ASP A 63 18.22 -20.10 2.79
C ASP A 63 18.67 -21.48 2.24
N SER A 64 17.72 -22.36 1.90
CA SER A 64 17.99 -23.71 1.44
C SER A 64 16.80 -24.32 0.71
N ARG A 65 17.06 -25.42 0.01
CA ARG A 65 16.07 -26.35 -0.54
C ARG A 65 16.48 -27.77 -0.13
N GLY A 66 15.69 -28.41 0.73
CA GLY A 66 15.98 -29.78 1.19
C GLY A 66 17.34 -29.89 1.90
N GLY A 67 17.78 -28.82 2.57
CA GLY A 67 19.08 -28.74 3.24
C GLY A 67 20.27 -28.43 2.33
N GLN A 68 20.06 -28.28 1.02
CA GLN A 68 21.10 -27.82 0.09
C GLN A 68 21.03 -26.29 -0.10
N PRO A 69 22.15 -25.61 -0.39
CA PRO A 69 22.15 -24.18 -0.72
C PRO A 69 21.28 -23.89 -1.95
N LEU A 70 20.72 -22.68 -1.99
CA LEU A 70 20.01 -22.19 -3.17
C LEU A 70 21.01 -21.92 -4.31
N GLN A 71 20.64 -22.24 -5.54
CA GLN A 71 21.52 -22.03 -6.69
C GLN A 71 20.80 -21.35 -7.85
N LEU A 72 21.36 -20.27 -8.40
CA LEU A 72 20.87 -19.68 -9.65
C LEU A 72 21.95 -19.78 -10.71
N ALA A 73 21.65 -20.44 -11.83
CA ALA A 73 22.58 -20.69 -12.93
C ALA A 73 23.93 -21.26 -12.45
N GLY A 74 23.88 -22.23 -11.51
CA GLY A 74 25.07 -22.86 -10.92
C GLY A 74 25.84 -22.01 -9.89
N THR A 75 25.39 -20.79 -9.59
CA THR A 75 25.97 -19.96 -8.53
C THR A 75 25.21 -20.18 -7.23
N ALA A 76 25.90 -20.55 -6.16
CA ALA A 76 25.30 -20.79 -4.85
C ALA A 76 25.06 -19.49 -4.06
N TYR A 77 23.92 -19.43 -3.37
CA TYR A 77 23.51 -18.33 -2.50
C TYR A 77 23.22 -18.87 -1.10
N ALA A 78 23.90 -18.29 -0.11
CA ALA A 78 23.73 -18.66 1.30
C ALA A 78 22.46 -18.09 1.93
N ARG A 79 21.77 -17.16 1.26
CA ARG A 79 20.51 -16.57 1.72
C ARG A 79 19.50 -16.46 0.59
N GLY A 80 18.24 -16.66 0.93
CA GLY A 80 17.14 -16.47 -0.02
C GLY A 80 15.88 -17.19 0.39
N LEU A 81 14.94 -17.29 -0.55
CA LEU A 81 13.64 -17.89 -0.32
C LEU A 81 13.35 -18.89 -1.45
N TYR A 82 13.31 -20.17 -1.12
CA TYR A 82 12.84 -21.19 -2.04
C TYR A 82 11.32 -21.28 -2.01
N CYS A 83 10.71 -21.18 -3.19
CA CYS A 83 9.28 -21.32 -3.43
C CYS A 83 9.04 -22.37 -4.52
N HIS A 84 7.87 -22.98 -4.50
CA HIS A 84 7.40 -23.88 -5.54
C HIS A 84 6.11 -23.33 -6.14
N ALA A 85 6.16 -23.04 -7.43
CA ALA A 85 5.05 -22.41 -8.14
C ALA A 85 3.77 -23.27 -8.13
N PRO A 86 2.58 -22.64 -8.19
CA PRO A 86 2.36 -21.20 -8.06
C PRO A 86 2.61 -20.72 -6.62
N SER A 87 3.31 -19.60 -6.45
CA SER A 87 3.66 -19.06 -5.13
C SER A 87 3.27 -17.60 -4.98
N ARG A 88 2.72 -17.24 -3.81
CA ARG A 88 2.43 -15.87 -3.40
C ARG A 88 2.86 -15.66 -1.96
N VAL A 89 3.78 -14.73 -1.75
CA VAL A 89 4.31 -14.36 -0.44
C VAL A 89 4.10 -12.87 -0.23
N ILE A 90 3.67 -12.48 0.96
CA ILE A 90 3.52 -11.09 1.39
C ILE A 90 4.57 -10.84 2.47
N VAL A 91 5.41 -9.82 2.27
CA VAL A 91 6.35 -9.34 3.29
C VAL A 91 5.81 -8.04 3.86
N ARG A 92 5.67 -8.01 5.19
CA ARG A 92 5.22 -6.83 5.94
C ARG A 92 6.39 -6.32 6.75
N LEU A 93 6.77 -5.07 6.51
CA LEU A 93 7.83 -4.39 7.23
C LEU A 93 7.23 -3.65 8.43
N ALA A 94 8.02 -3.50 9.50
CA ALA A 94 7.63 -2.69 10.66
C ALA A 94 7.47 -1.21 10.27
N GLU A 95 8.31 -0.75 9.36
CA GLU A 95 8.40 0.64 8.90
C GLU A 95 8.59 0.66 7.37
N PRO A 96 8.34 1.80 6.69
CA PRO A 96 8.56 1.92 5.26
C PRO A 96 9.99 1.53 4.84
N GLY A 97 10.10 0.58 3.90
CA GLY A 97 11.38 0.19 3.32
C GLY A 97 11.84 1.17 2.24
N ALA A 98 13.11 1.55 2.25
CA ALA A 98 13.66 2.46 1.23
C ALA A 98 13.88 1.78 -0.14
N ARG A 99 14.21 0.49 -0.15
CA ARG A 99 14.49 -0.28 -1.38
C ARG A 99 14.25 -1.78 -1.16
N PHE A 100 13.83 -2.47 -2.22
CA PHE A 100 13.79 -3.93 -2.30
C PHE A 100 14.66 -4.40 -3.47
N GLU A 101 15.56 -5.35 -3.21
CA GLU A 101 16.42 -5.96 -4.21
C GLU A 101 16.40 -7.48 -4.03
N ALA A 102 16.25 -8.22 -5.13
CA ALA A 102 16.33 -9.67 -5.13
C ALA A 102 16.78 -10.16 -6.51
N LEU A 103 17.43 -11.32 -6.52
CA LEU A 103 17.65 -12.12 -7.73
C LEU A 103 16.59 -13.21 -7.76
N ALA A 104 15.96 -13.40 -8.91
CA ALA A 104 14.95 -14.43 -9.13
C ALA A 104 15.35 -15.31 -10.31
N GLY A 105 15.11 -16.60 -10.17
CA GLY A 105 15.37 -17.58 -11.22
C GLY A 105 14.96 -18.98 -10.78
N VAL A 106 15.17 -19.94 -11.66
CA VAL A 106 14.95 -21.35 -11.37
C VAL A 106 16.11 -21.85 -10.53
N ASP A 107 15.81 -22.42 -9.36
CA ASP A 107 16.80 -23.07 -8.53
C ASP A 107 17.47 -24.19 -9.32
N SER A 108 18.80 -24.14 -9.48
CA SER A 108 19.58 -25.10 -10.26
C SER A 108 19.86 -26.34 -9.41
N ASN A 109 19.10 -27.40 -9.67
CA ASN A 109 19.16 -28.64 -8.90
C ASN A 109 19.02 -29.86 -9.83
N ASP A 110 18.97 -31.05 -9.24
CA ASP A 110 18.83 -32.34 -9.91
C ASP A 110 17.60 -32.46 -10.83
N GLN A 111 16.56 -31.67 -10.59
CA GLN A 111 15.31 -31.71 -11.34
C GLN A 111 15.22 -30.65 -12.45
N THR A 112 15.99 -29.57 -12.36
CA THR A 112 15.87 -28.38 -13.24
C THR A 112 17.12 -28.11 -14.06
N SER A 113 18.26 -28.67 -13.67
CA SER A 113 19.53 -28.49 -14.39
C SER A 113 19.46 -29.08 -15.80
N GLY A 114 20.06 -28.39 -16.76
CA GLY A 114 20.02 -28.79 -18.17
C GLY A 114 18.71 -28.45 -18.91
N GLY A 115 17.86 -27.58 -18.33
CA GLY A 115 16.62 -27.12 -18.96
C GLY A 115 15.46 -28.12 -18.86
N ARG A 116 15.45 -28.91 -17.79
CA ARG A 116 14.45 -29.94 -17.51
C ARG A 116 13.31 -29.40 -16.65
#